data_AF-A0A5N9HRE5-F1
#
_entry.id   AF-A0A5N9HRE5-F1
#
_cell.length_a   1.000
_cell.length_b   1.000
_cell.length_c   1.000
_cell.angle_alpha   90.00
_cell.angle_beta   90.00
_cell.angle_gamma   90.00
#
_symmetry.space_group_name_H-M   'P 1'
#
loop_
_entity.id
_entity.type
_entity.pdbx_description
1 polymer ?
#
loop_
_entity_poly.entity_id
_entity_poly.type
_entity_poly.pdbx_seq_one_letter_code
_entity_poly.pdbx_strand_id
1 'polypeptide(L)'
;MNIVELAQIITGTATLLVAIALLWQLRLQKKTLDVHHRDAERDLSLRSWQMMIDEFYLPIENDGFRKIYEKRHKGFDSLSPEESHTLKNFYFILLGRINTDYRLGRVGKEEYYYRLHFEKLMDSKAGVEFYESIGRDMFNYTPLEGRTEHLAFFQGLGDKVYQEVTGNSFAKGD
;
A
#
# COMPACT_ATOMS: atom_id res chain seq x y z
N MET A 1 4.05 -38.11 57.79
CA MET A 1 4.54 -37.40 56.60
C MET A 1 6.05 -37.32 56.69
N ASN A 2 6.78 -37.86 55.72
CA ASN A 2 8.24 -37.82 55.71
C ASN A 2 8.76 -36.52 55.06
N ILE A 3 10.06 -36.26 55.20
CA ILE A 3 10.71 -35.05 54.66
C ILE A 3 10.63 -34.98 53.13
N VAL A 4 10.67 -36.13 52.45
CA VAL A 4 10.60 -36.23 50.98
C VAL A 4 9.22 -35.82 50.47
N GLU A 5 8.15 -36.29 51.11
CA GLU A 5 6.76 -35.93 50.80
C GLU A 5 6.54 -34.43 51.00
N LEU A 6 7.05 -33.87 52.09
CA LEU A 6 6.97 -32.42 52.35
C LEU A 6 7.74 -31.61 51.30
N ALA A 7 8.96 -32.03 50.96
CA ALA A 7 9.77 -31.38 49.93
C ALA A 7 9.07 -31.39 48.57
N GLN A 8 8.45 -32.51 48.18
CA GLN A 8 7.73 -32.64 46.91
C GLN A 8 6.50 -31.73 46.85
N ILE A 9 5.75 -31.58 47.95
CA ILE A 9 4.63 -30.64 48.03
C ILE A 9 5.11 -29.20 47.86
N ILE A 10 6.21 -28.83 48.53
CA ILE A 10 6.79 -27.48 48.44
C ILE A 10 7.27 -27.21 47.01
N THR A 11 8.04 -28.13 46.42
CA THR A 11 8.53 -27.99 45.04
C THR A 11 7.38 -27.93 44.04
N GLY A 12 6.39 -28.82 44.14
CA GLY A 12 5.22 -28.82 43.27
C GLY A 12 4.40 -27.53 43.37
N THR A 13 4.24 -27.00 44.59
CA THR A 13 3.58 -25.71 44.83
C THR A 13 4.37 -24.56 44.22
N ALA A 14 5.70 -24.54 44.40
CA ALA A 14 6.58 -23.54 43.80
C ALA A 14 6.51 -23.58 42.26
N THR A 15 6.56 -24.77 41.65
CA THR A 15 6.42 -24.94 40.20
C THR A 15 5.06 -24.44 39.72
N LEU A 16 3.98 -24.75 40.43
CA LEU A 16 2.64 -24.28 40.08
C LEU A 16 2.54 -22.75 40.14
N LEU A 17 3.08 -22.12 41.18
CA LEU A 17 3.12 -20.66 41.32
C LEU A 17 3.89 -20.01 40.17
N VAL A 18 5.06 -20.56 39.81
CA VAL A 18 5.85 -20.07 38.66
C VAL A 18 5.06 -20.23 37.36
N ALA A 19 4.42 -21.38 37.13
CA ALA A 19 3.62 -21.61 35.93
C ALA A 19 2.44 -20.62 35.82
N ILE A 20 1.75 -20.33 36.93
CA ILE A 20 0.68 -19.31 36.96
C ILE A 20 1.23 -17.92 36.62
N ALA A 21 2.39 -17.55 37.18
CA ALA A 21 3.03 -16.27 36.87
C ALA A 21 3.42 -16.17 35.39
N LEU A 22 3.95 -17.24 34.79
CA LEU A 22 4.28 -17.29 33.35
C LEU A 22 3.02 -17.17 32.47
N LEU A 23 1.94 -17.87 32.80
CA LEU A 23 0.67 -17.74 32.09
C LEU A 23 0.12 -16.31 32.17
N TRP A 24 0.28 -15.65 33.33
CA TRP A 24 -0.08 -14.25 33.49
C TRP A 24 0.78 -13.33 32.63
N GLN A 25 2.11 -13.55 32.60
CA GLN A 25 3.04 -12.81 31.75
C GLN A 25 2.69 -12.95 30.27
N LEU A 26 2.40 -14.16 29.79
CA LEU A 26 1.98 -14.39 28.40
C LEU A 26 0.70 -13.64 28.05
N ARG A 27 -0.27 -13.57 28.97
CA ARG A 27 -1.49 -12.76 28.78
C ARG A 27 -1.19 -11.26 28.68
N LEU A 28 -0.27 -10.75 29.49
CA LEU A 28 0.16 -9.35 29.41
C LEU A 28 0.92 -9.07 28.11
N GLN A 29 1.85 -9.93 27.73
CA GLN A 29 2.61 -9.81 26.48
C GLN A 29 1.70 -9.81 25.26
N LYS A 30 0.67 -10.68 25.22
CA LYS A 30 -0.33 -10.68 24.14
C LYS A 30 -1.04 -9.34 24.04
N LYS A 31 -1.51 -8.79 25.17
CA LYS A 31 -2.17 -7.46 25.19
C LYS A 31 -1.24 -6.35 24.69
N THR A 32 0.03 -6.37 25.12
CA THR A 32 1.04 -5.40 24.68
C THR A 32 1.30 -5.53 23.18
N LEU A 33 1.42 -6.75 22.65
CA LEU A 33 1.55 -7.01 21.22
C LEU A 33 0.36 -6.49 20.43
N ASP A 34 -0.87 -6.72 20.91
CA ASP A 34 -2.10 -6.22 20.27
C ASP A 34 -2.17 -4.69 20.25
N VAL A 35 -1.62 -4.01 21.27
CA VAL A 35 -1.50 -2.54 21.29
C VAL A 35 -0.45 -2.10 20.28
N HIS A 36 0.75 -2.67 20.30
CA HIS A 36 1.82 -2.31 19.35
C HIS A 36 1.41 -2.55 17.90
N HIS A 37 0.67 -3.63 17.62
CA HIS A 37 0.16 -3.91 16.28
C HIS A 37 -0.79 -2.81 15.81
N ARG A 38 -1.76 -2.41 16.65
CA ARG A 38 -2.69 -1.32 16.33
C ARG A 38 -1.99 0.02 16.18
N ASP A 39 -0.98 0.31 16.99
CA ASP A 39 -0.22 1.55 16.88
C ASP A 39 0.64 1.59 15.61
N ALA A 40 1.23 0.45 15.22
CA ALA A 40 1.94 0.33 13.94
C ALA A 40 0.98 0.51 12.74
N GLU A 41 -0.22 -0.08 12.79
CA GLU A 41 -1.24 0.11 11.76
C GLU A 41 -1.67 1.58 11.64
N ARG A 42 -1.84 2.28 12.77
CA ARG A 42 -2.15 3.72 12.80
C ARG A 42 -1.03 4.57 12.23
N ASP A 43 0.21 4.33 12.65
CA ASP A 43 1.39 5.07 12.19
C ASP A 43 1.58 4.89 10.68
N LEU A 44 1.51 3.65 10.17
CA LEU A 44 1.52 3.37 8.74
C LEU A 44 0.36 4.10 8.04
N SER A 45 -0.85 4.03 8.61
CA SER A 45 -2.05 4.69 8.07
C SER A 45 -1.84 6.18 7.86
N LEU A 46 -1.37 6.87 8.89
CA LEU A 46 -1.06 8.30 8.88
C LEU A 46 0.08 8.65 7.93
N ARG A 47 1.14 7.84 7.86
CA ARG A 47 2.26 8.08 6.94
C ARG A 47 1.85 8.01 5.47
N SER A 48 1.14 6.98 5.06
CA SER A 48 0.67 6.91 3.66
C SER A 48 -0.34 8.01 3.35
N TRP A 49 -1.18 8.39 4.32
CA TRP A 49 -2.07 9.55 4.16
C TRP A 49 -1.26 10.85 3.97
N GLN A 50 -0.20 11.05 4.75
CA GLN A 50 0.70 12.19 4.56
C GLN A 50 1.36 12.16 3.18
N MET A 51 1.84 11.00 2.71
CA MET A 51 2.38 10.86 1.36
C MET A 51 1.34 11.23 0.29
N MET A 52 0.07 10.85 0.48
CA MET A 52 -1.02 11.28 -0.40
C MET A 52 -1.15 12.80 -0.42
N ILE A 53 -1.19 13.43 0.75
CA ILE A 53 -1.27 14.88 0.88
C ILE A 53 -0.09 15.53 0.14
N ASP A 54 1.14 15.08 0.40
CA ASP A 54 2.33 15.64 -0.24
C ASP A 54 2.25 15.54 -1.78
N GLU A 55 1.73 14.43 -2.33
CA GLU A 55 1.47 14.28 -3.77
C GLU A 55 0.43 15.28 -4.31
N PHE A 56 -0.63 15.59 -3.54
CA PHE A 56 -1.64 16.58 -3.92
C PHE A 56 -1.14 18.01 -3.79
N TYR A 57 -0.30 18.29 -2.80
CA TYR A 57 0.25 19.62 -2.56
C TYR A 57 1.44 19.92 -3.48
N LEU A 58 2.10 18.93 -4.09
CA LEU A 58 3.24 19.16 -4.96
C LEU A 58 2.94 20.14 -6.13
N PRO A 59 1.84 20.01 -6.91
CA PRO A 59 1.46 21.04 -7.89
C PRO A 59 1.03 22.37 -7.26
N ILE A 60 0.62 22.40 -5.99
CA ILE A 60 0.17 23.60 -5.28
C ILE A 60 1.37 24.39 -4.76
N GLU A 61 2.41 23.74 -4.27
CA GLU A 61 3.54 24.39 -3.59
C GLU A 61 4.75 24.60 -4.52
N ASN A 62 4.89 23.78 -5.56
CA ASN A 62 6.03 23.86 -6.48
C ASN A 62 5.61 24.46 -7.83
N ASP A 63 5.90 25.75 -8.04
CA ASP A 63 5.56 26.46 -9.28
C ASP A 63 6.21 25.85 -10.53
N GLY A 64 7.42 25.28 -10.41
CA GLY A 64 8.10 24.62 -11.52
C GLY A 64 7.38 23.35 -11.95
N PHE A 65 7.05 22.50 -10.98
CA PHE A 65 6.27 21.29 -11.24
C PHE A 65 4.84 21.61 -11.66
N ARG A 66 4.21 22.66 -11.13
CA ARG A 66 2.86 23.08 -11.53
C ARG A 66 2.77 23.31 -13.03
N LYS A 67 3.74 24.00 -13.62
CA LYS A 67 3.79 24.26 -15.08
C LYS A 67 3.89 22.97 -15.89
N ILE A 68 4.61 21.97 -15.39
CA ILE A 68 4.70 20.64 -16.01
C ILE A 68 3.35 19.91 -15.85
N TYR A 69 2.80 19.93 -14.64
CA TYR A 69 1.55 19.27 -14.27
C TYR A 69 0.34 19.83 -15.02
N GLU A 70 0.31 21.12 -15.36
CA GLU A 70 -0.73 21.73 -16.19
C GLU A 70 -0.71 21.20 -17.63
N LYS A 71 0.47 20.94 -18.19
CA LYS A 71 0.64 20.43 -19.55
C LYS A 71 0.18 18.97 -19.70
N ARG A 72 0.01 18.21 -18.61
CA ARG A 72 -0.38 16.79 -18.65
C ARG A 72 -1.65 16.51 -19.48
N HIS A 73 -2.59 17.46 -19.51
CA HIS A 73 -3.82 17.32 -20.29
C HIS A 73 -3.59 17.33 -21.81
N LYS A 74 -2.44 17.84 -22.28
CA LYS A 74 -2.06 17.86 -23.70
C LYS A 74 -1.29 16.60 -24.13
N GLY A 75 -0.90 15.73 -23.19
CA GLY A 75 -0.13 14.51 -23.43
C GLY A 75 1.38 14.73 -23.36
N PHE A 76 2.15 13.64 -23.37
CA PHE A 76 3.61 13.66 -23.27
C PHE A 76 4.29 14.38 -24.44
N ASP A 77 3.69 14.36 -25.63
CA ASP A 77 4.22 15.06 -26.82
C ASP A 77 4.31 16.59 -26.64
N SER A 78 3.57 17.14 -25.68
CA SER A 78 3.60 18.58 -25.35
C SER A 78 4.69 18.98 -24.35
N LEU A 79 5.41 17.99 -23.81
CA LEU A 79 6.42 18.15 -22.78
C LEU A 79 7.82 18.07 -23.38
N SER A 80 8.77 18.81 -22.82
CA SER A 80 10.20 18.55 -23.11
C SER A 80 10.60 17.16 -22.57
N PRO A 81 11.74 16.58 -22.99
CA PRO A 81 12.21 15.32 -22.44
C PRO A 81 12.38 15.33 -20.91
N GLU A 82 12.86 16.44 -20.35
CA GLU A 82 13.02 16.63 -18.90
C GLU A 82 11.67 16.72 -18.18
N GLU A 83 10.72 17.48 -18.75
CA GLU A 83 9.37 17.61 -18.20
C GLU A 83 8.62 16.27 -18.25
N SER A 84 8.75 15.54 -19.35
CA SER A 84 8.20 14.19 -19.54
C SER A 84 8.77 13.21 -18.50
N HIS A 85 10.09 13.23 -18.29
CA HIS A 85 10.74 12.38 -17.28
C HIS A 85 10.23 12.71 -15.87
N THR A 86 10.13 14.01 -15.54
CA THR A 86 9.63 14.47 -14.23
C THR A 86 8.20 14.01 -13.99
N LEU A 87 7.31 14.17 -14.98
CA LEU A 87 5.92 13.75 -14.86
C LEU A 87 5.77 12.22 -14.78
N LYS A 88 6.57 11.47 -15.55
CA LYS A 88 6.60 9.99 -15.47
C LYS A 88 7.04 9.50 -14.09
N ASN A 89 8.05 10.13 -13.48
CA ASN A 89 8.48 9.78 -12.13
C ASN A 89 7.37 10.07 -11.09
N PHE A 90 6.65 11.17 -11.25
CA PHE A 90 5.49 11.48 -10.40
C PHE A 90 4.41 10.38 -10.49
N TYR A 91 4.02 9.97 -11.70
CA TYR A 91 3.06 8.88 -11.88
C TYR A 91 3.58 7.52 -11.40
N PHE A 92 4.89 7.27 -11.56
CA PHE A 92 5.52 6.06 -11.07
C PHE A 92 5.44 5.95 -9.55
N ILE A 93 5.70 7.04 -8.83
CA ILE A 93 5.58 7.09 -7.38
C ILE A 93 4.12 6.85 -6.94
N LEU A 94 3.15 7.44 -7.63
CA LEU A 94 1.72 7.25 -7.35
C LEU A 94 1.32 5.76 -7.43
N LEU A 95 1.70 5.07 -8.51
CA LEU A 95 1.41 3.64 -8.66
C LEU A 95 2.23 2.75 -7.72
N GLY A 96 3.50 3.10 -7.47
CA GLY A 96 4.38 2.40 -6.54
C GLY A 96 3.89 2.46 -5.09
N ARG A 97 3.28 3.59 -4.69
CA ARG A 97 2.67 3.75 -3.38
C ARG A 97 1.46 2.82 -3.22
N ILE A 98 0.52 2.81 -4.16
CA ILE A 98 -0.68 1.96 -4.02
C ILE A 98 -0.34 0.47 -4.06
N ASN A 99 0.67 0.08 -4.84
CA ASN A 99 1.24 -1.28 -4.81
C ASN A 99 1.73 -1.65 -3.40
N THR A 100 2.43 -0.74 -2.74
CA THR A 100 2.91 -0.93 -1.37
C THR A 100 1.74 -1.01 -0.38
N ASP A 101 0.77 -0.11 -0.51
CA ASP A 101 -0.43 -0.08 0.34
C ASP A 101 -1.23 -1.39 0.27
N TYR A 102 -1.40 -1.96 -0.93
CA TYR A 102 -2.10 -3.24 -1.13
C TYR A 102 -1.35 -4.41 -0.52
N ARG A 103 -0.03 -4.47 -0.69
CA ARG A 103 0.82 -5.50 -0.06
C ARG A 103 0.77 -5.46 1.45
N LEU A 104 0.57 -4.28 2.03
CA LEU A 104 0.38 -4.08 3.47
C LEU A 104 -1.07 -4.33 3.93
N GLY A 105 -1.99 -4.69 3.02
CA GLY A 105 -3.39 -4.96 3.34
C GLY A 105 -4.17 -3.72 3.78
N ARG A 106 -3.71 -2.52 3.40
CA ARG A 106 -4.33 -1.27 3.86
C ARG A 106 -5.78 -1.16 3.43
N VAL A 107 -6.56 -0.55 4.32
CA VAL A 107 -8.00 -0.28 4.12
C VAL A 107 -8.73 -1.56 3.70
N GLY A 108 -8.35 -2.72 4.25
CA GLY A 108 -8.98 -4.00 3.92
C GLY A 108 -8.87 -4.43 2.44
N LYS A 109 -7.99 -3.79 1.65
CA LYS A 109 -7.91 -3.95 0.18
C LYS A 109 -9.19 -3.56 -0.58
N GLU A 110 -9.97 -2.62 -0.02
CA GLU A 110 -11.23 -2.14 -0.61
C GLU A 110 -11.01 -1.45 -1.98
N GLU A 111 -11.74 -1.87 -3.01
CA GLU A 111 -11.60 -1.41 -4.41
C GLU A 111 -11.64 0.12 -4.53
N TYR A 112 -12.55 0.78 -3.80
CA TYR A 112 -12.76 2.23 -3.91
C TYR A 112 -11.48 3.02 -3.61
N TYR A 113 -10.66 2.57 -2.66
CA TYR A 113 -9.44 3.25 -2.25
C TYR A 113 -8.45 3.29 -3.42
N TYR A 114 -8.22 2.15 -4.06
CA TYR A 114 -7.29 2.01 -5.18
C TYR A 114 -7.85 2.64 -6.46
N ARG A 115 -9.17 2.61 -6.65
CA ARG A 115 -9.84 3.22 -7.82
C ARG A 115 -9.57 4.71 -7.90
N LEU A 116 -9.65 5.43 -6.77
CA LEU A 116 -9.38 6.87 -6.71
C LEU A 116 -7.97 7.23 -7.23
N HIS A 117 -6.98 6.36 -7.04
CA HIS A 117 -5.63 6.57 -7.53
C HIS A 117 -5.52 6.39 -9.03
N PHE A 118 -6.18 5.38 -9.60
CA PHE A 118 -6.25 5.21 -11.04
C PHE A 118 -7.04 6.33 -11.71
N GLU A 119 -8.14 6.79 -11.12
CA GLU A 119 -8.90 7.94 -11.61
C GLU A 119 -8.07 9.22 -11.58
N LYS A 120 -7.30 9.45 -10.50
CA LYS A 120 -6.38 10.57 -10.42
C LYS A 120 -5.26 10.48 -11.46
N LEU A 121 -4.68 9.30 -11.64
CA LEU A 121 -3.65 9.07 -12.65
C LEU A 121 -4.20 9.39 -14.05
N MET A 122 -5.34 8.82 -14.40
CA MET A 122 -5.94 8.92 -15.73
C MET A 122 -6.88 10.13 -15.90
N ASP A 123 -6.76 11.14 -15.04
CA ASP A 123 -7.47 12.42 -15.16
C ASP A 123 -7.01 13.28 -16.37
N SER A 124 -6.02 12.77 -17.11
CA SER A 124 -5.30 13.50 -18.13
C SER A 124 -4.74 12.60 -19.21
N LYS A 125 -4.54 13.19 -20.40
CA LYS A 125 -4.00 12.48 -21.56
C LYS A 125 -2.63 11.84 -21.27
N ALA A 126 -1.71 12.57 -20.64
CA ALA A 126 -0.40 12.01 -20.27
C ALA A 126 -0.53 10.87 -19.24
N GLY A 127 -1.50 10.93 -18.34
CA GLY A 127 -1.77 9.85 -17.39
C GLY A 127 -2.26 8.56 -18.04
N VAL A 128 -3.15 8.69 -19.03
CA VAL A 128 -3.62 7.58 -19.87
C VAL A 128 -2.44 6.99 -20.67
N GLU A 129 -1.67 7.82 -21.37
CA GLU A 129 -0.48 7.39 -22.12
C GLU A 129 0.56 6.70 -21.22
N PHE A 130 0.72 7.18 -19.98
CA PHE A 130 1.59 6.55 -19.00
C PHE A 130 1.09 5.17 -18.60
N TYR A 131 -0.22 5.04 -18.34
CA TYR A 131 -0.83 3.78 -17.98
C TYR A 131 -0.65 2.73 -19.10
N GLU A 132 -0.93 3.11 -20.34
CA GLU A 132 -0.77 2.27 -21.54
C GLU A 132 0.69 1.81 -21.74
N SER A 133 1.65 2.70 -21.52
CA SER A 133 3.06 2.42 -21.87
C SER A 133 3.86 1.72 -20.77
N ILE A 134 3.58 2.02 -19.50
CA ILE A 134 4.41 1.57 -18.36
C ILE A 134 3.55 1.20 -17.16
N GLY A 135 2.53 2.01 -16.85
CA GLY A 135 1.79 1.93 -15.60
C GLY A 135 1.06 0.61 -15.40
N ARG A 136 0.46 0.06 -16.47
CA ARG A 136 -0.24 -1.24 -16.44
C ARG A 136 0.68 -2.40 -16.07
N ASP A 137 1.90 -2.40 -16.60
CA ASP A 137 2.86 -3.49 -16.44
C ASP A 137 3.74 -3.36 -15.19
N MET A 138 3.68 -2.22 -14.49
CA MET A 138 4.46 -1.98 -13.29
C MET A 138 4.24 -3.06 -12.21
N PHE A 139 3.03 -3.62 -12.16
CA PHE A 139 2.65 -4.63 -11.16
C PHE A 139 3.19 -6.03 -11.48
N ASN A 140 3.77 -6.26 -12.66
CA ASN A 140 4.33 -7.56 -13.08
C ASN A 140 5.52 -7.98 -12.19
N TYR A 141 6.17 -7.04 -11.52
CA TYR A 141 7.33 -7.27 -10.66
C TYR A 141 6.97 -7.47 -9.18
N THR A 142 5.74 -7.88 -8.89
CA THR A 142 5.26 -8.14 -7.52
C THR A 142 5.76 -9.47 -6.96
N PRO A 143 5.79 -9.62 -5.61
CA PRO A 143 6.21 -10.87 -4.96
C PRO A 143 5.50 -12.10 -5.54
N LEU A 144 6.18 -13.24 -5.60
CA LEU A 144 5.66 -14.47 -6.22
C LEU A 144 4.37 -14.95 -5.53
N GLU A 145 4.32 -14.86 -4.20
CA GLU A 145 3.14 -15.19 -3.42
C GLU A 145 2.05 -14.14 -3.63
N GLY A 146 0.86 -14.59 -4.03
CA GLY A 146 -0.28 -13.71 -4.30
C GLY A 146 -0.18 -12.89 -5.59
N ARG A 147 0.84 -13.12 -6.44
CA ARG A 147 1.03 -12.38 -7.71
C ARG A 147 -0.21 -12.37 -8.59
N THR A 148 -0.83 -13.53 -8.81
CA THR A 148 -1.99 -13.65 -9.70
C THR A 148 -3.16 -12.80 -9.23
N GLU A 149 -3.47 -12.84 -7.93
CA GLU A 149 -4.53 -12.03 -7.32
C GLU A 149 -4.18 -10.54 -7.35
N HIS A 150 -2.93 -10.21 -7.06
CA HIS A 150 -2.41 -8.85 -7.09
C HIS A 150 -2.51 -8.23 -8.49
N LEU A 151 -2.08 -8.97 -9.51
CA LEU A 151 -2.17 -8.56 -10.91
C LEU A 151 -3.61 -8.44 -11.36
N ALA A 152 -4.44 -9.45 -11.09
CA ALA A 152 -5.85 -9.42 -11.44
C ALA A 152 -6.56 -8.22 -10.82
N PHE A 153 -6.23 -7.86 -9.57
CA PHE A 153 -6.79 -6.70 -8.90
C PHE A 153 -6.32 -5.39 -9.55
N PHE A 154 -5.02 -5.14 -9.64
CA PHE A 154 -4.50 -3.84 -10.10
C PHE A 154 -4.65 -3.63 -11.60
N GLN A 155 -4.34 -4.63 -12.43
CA GLN A 155 -4.55 -4.53 -13.87
C GLN A 155 -6.05 -4.51 -14.16
N GLY A 156 -6.85 -5.36 -13.53
CA GLY A 156 -8.31 -5.36 -13.74
C GLY A 156 -8.96 -4.03 -13.36
N LEU A 157 -8.58 -3.44 -12.22
CA LEU A 157 -9.11 -2.15 -11.79
C LEU A 157 -8.61 -0.99 -12.66
N GLY A 158 -7.32 -0.98 -13.00
CA GLY A 158 -6.76 0.03 -13.90
C GLY A 158 -7.35 -0.06 -15.30
N ASP A 159 -7.49 -1.25 -15.87
CA ASP A 159 -8.11 -1.50 -17.18
C ASP A 159 -9.59 -1.05 -17.19
N LYS A 160 -10.32 -1.27 -16.09
CA LYS A 160 -11.69 -0.77 -15.91
C LYS A 160 -11.75 0.76 -15.94
N VAL A 161 -10.90 1.43 -15.16
CA VAL A 161 -10.84 2.91 -15.17
C VAL A 161 -10.39 3.43 -16.53
N TYR A 162 -9.41 2.79 -17.16
CA TYR A 162 -8.95 3.11 -18.51
C TYR A 162 -10.10 3.04 -19.52
N GLN A 163 -10.91 1.97 -19.46
CA GLN A 163 -12.07 1.81 -20.34
C GLN A 163 -13.13 2.87 -20.09
N GLU A 164 -13.40 3.21 -18.83
CA GLU A 164 -14.34 4.26 -18.46
C GLU A 164 -13.89 5.64 -18.98
N VAL A 165 -12.59 5.93 -18.95
CA VAL A 165 -12.02 7.22 -19.38
C VAL A 165 -11.87 7.32 -20.90
N THR A 166 -11.43 6.24 -21.57
CA THR A 166 -11.06 6.27 -22.99
C THR A 166 -12.12 5.70 -23.92
N GLY A 167 -13.02 4.86 -23.41
CA GLY A 167 -13.91 4.02 -24.20
C GLY A 167 -13.23 2.81 -24.86
N ASN A 168 -11.91 2.65 -24.70
CA ASN A 168 -11.12 1.57 -25.28
C ASN A 168 -10.86 0.47 -24.26
N SER A 169 -10.60 -0.75 -24.72
CA SER A 169 -10.17 -1.86 -23.86
C SER A 169 -8.83 -2.41 -24.33
N PHE A 170 -7.96 -2.79 -23.40
CA PHE A 170 -6.83 -3.64 -23.73
C PHE A 170 -7.33 -4.98 -24.29
N ALA A 171 -6.66 -5.51 -25.32
CA ALA A 171 -7.02 -6.80 -25.88
C ALA A 171 -6.81 -7.89 -24.82
N LYS A 172 -7.69 -8.90 -24.79
CA LYS A 172 -7.47 -10.09 -23.95
C LYS A 172 -6.24 -10.84 -24.47
N GLY A 173 -5.07 -10.57 -23.91
CA GLY A 173 -3.83 -11.27 -24.25
C GLY A 173 -2.56 -10.44 -24.26
N ASP A 174 -2.65 -9.12 -24.06
CA ASP A 174 -1.49 -8.22 -23.93
C ASP A 174 -1.04 -8.04 -22.46
#